data_AF-A0AA43IHG3-F1
#
_entry.id   AF-A0AA43IHG3-F1
#
_cell.length_a   1.000
_cell.length_b   1.000
_cell.length_c   1.000
_cell.angle_alpha   90.00
_cell.angle_beta   90.00
_cell.angle_gamma   90.00
#
_symmetry.space_group_name_H-M   'P 1'
#
loop_
_entity.id
_entity.type
_entity.pdbx_description
1 polymer ?
#
loop_
_entity_poly.entity_id
_entity_poly.type
_entity_poly.pdbx_seq_one_letter_code
_entity_poly.pdbx_strand_id
1 'polypeptide(L)'
;MLPARFLLKPNVILYWLFGIKSKDERALLRSILRDTDEKFFCWAVDKIMNWENELLPDNTIHLHGSKDRVIPFTSADYKIEGGGHLMIVNRAAEINKVLAEII
;
A
#
# COMPACT_ATOMS: atom_id res chain seq x y z
N MET A 1 21.00 -2.47 -3.94
CA MET A 1 19.65 -2.87 -3.52
C MET A 1 19.66 -4.35 -3.16
N LEU A 2 18.89 -4.79 -2.16
CA LEU A 2 18.74 -6.21 -1.80
C LEU A 2 18.08 -6.99 -2.96
N PRO A 3 18.43 -8.26 -3.21
CA PRO A 3 17.81 -9.04 -4.30
C PRO A 3 16.30 -9.23 -4.08
N ALA A 4 15.48 -8.98 -5.11
CA ALA A 4 14.01 -9.09 -5.05
C ALA A 4 13.50 -10.40 -4.46
N ARG A 5 14.16 -11.53 -4.78
CA ARG A 5 13.84 -12.86 -4.23
C ARG A 5 13.78 -12.93 -2.69
N PHE A 6 14.46 -12.04 -1.99
CA PHE A 6 14.44 -11.97 -0.53
C PHE A 6 13.36 -11.03 -0.01
N LEU A 7 12.98 -10.02 -0.80
CA LEU A 7 11.91 -9.08 -0.48
C LEU A 7 10.53 -9.71 -0.68
N LEU A 8 10.39 -10.59 -1.68
CA LEU A 8 9.13 -11.27 -2.01
C LEU A 8 8.84 -12.52 -1.17
N LYS A 9 9.71 -12.89 -0.24
CA LYS A 9 9.47 -14.02 0.67
C LYS A 9 8.63 -13.58 1.87
N PRO A 10 7.45 -14.20 2.10
CA PRO A 10 6.62 -13.86 3.26
C PRO A 10 7.37 -14.09 4.57
N ASN A 11 7.48 -13.04 5.38
CA ASN A 11 8.15 -13.08 6.68
C ASN A 11 7.45 -12.15 7.67
N VAL A 12 7.84 -12.23 8.94
CA VAL A 12 7.20 -11.48 10.04
C VAL A 12 7.32 -9.96 9.84
N ILE A 13 8.47 -9.48 9.35
CA ILE A 13 8.70 -8.05 9.09
C ILE A 13 7.75 -7.58 7.99
N LEU A 14 7.62 -8.36 6.91
CA LEU A 14 6.72 -8.03 5.81
C LEU A 14 5.26 -7.99 6.26
N TYR A 15 4.81 -8.95 7.06
CA TYR A 15 3.46 -8.91 7.63
C TYR A 15 3.23 -7.69 8.54
N TRP A 16 4.25 -7.29 9.29
CA TRP A 16 4.19 -6.10 10.13
C TRP A 16 4.14 -4.80 9.31
N LEU A 17 4.94 -4.70 8.24
CA LEU A 17 4.93 -3.57 7.31
C LEU A 17 3.55 -3.39 6.65
N PHE A 18 2.98 -4.49 6.15
CA PHE A 18 1.65 -4.48 5.51
C PHE A 18 0.49 -4.39 6.51
N GLY A 19 0.77 -4.39 7.83
CA GLY A 19 -0.25 -4.25 8.86
C GLY A 19 -1.22 -5.43 8.95
N ILE A 20 -0.75 -6.64 8.61
CA ILE A 20 -1.55 -7.87 8.60
C ILE A 20 -2.02 -8.23 10.02
N LYS A 21 -3.32 -8.43 10.19
CA LYS A 21 -3.99 -8.76 11.45
C LYS A 21 -4.79 -10.05 11.39
N SER A 22 -5.24 -10.48 10.21
CA SER A 22 -6.06 -11.70 10.06
C SER A 22 -5.36 -12.82 9.27
N LYS A 23 -5.92 -14.04 9.35
CA LYS A 23 -5.46 -15.18 8.55
C LYS A 23 -5.74 -14.95 7.05
N ASP A 24 -6.86 -14.32 6.73
CA ASP A 24 -7.29 -14.06 5.36
C ASP A 24 -6.42 -13.01 4.69
N GLU A 25 -6.10 -11.92 5.40
CA GLU A 25 -5.13 -10.91 4.94
C GLU A 25 -3.75 -11.53 4.68
N ARG A 26 -3.32 -12.45 5.56
CA ARG A 26 -2.06 -13.18 5.38
C ARG A 26 -2.11 -14.09 4.14
N ALA A 27 -3.24 -14.76 3.91
CA ALA A 27 -3.42 -15.59 2.73
C ALA A 27 -3.40 -14.77 1.44
N LEU A 28 -4.09 -13.62 1.44
CA LEU A 28 -4.12 -12.66 0.35
C LEU A 28 -2.71 -12.16 0.01
N LEU A 29 -1.98 -11.63 1.01
CA LEU A 29 -0.63 -11.13 0.78
C LEU A 29 0.32 -12.22 0.27
N ARG A 30 0.21 -13.46 0.79
CA ARG A 30 0.99 -14.58 0.25
C ARG A 30 0.66 -14.89 -1.21
N SER A 31 -0.60 -14.76 -1.62
CA SER A 31 -0.97 -14.92 -3.03
C SER A 31 -0.31 -13.83 -3.87
N ILE A 32 -0.48 -12.57 -3.47
CA ILE A 32 0.12 -11.41 -4.17
C ILE A 32 1.62 -11.62 -4.35
N LEU A 33 2.35 -11.94 -3.28
CA LEU A 33 3.80 -12.14 -3.33
C LEU A 33 4.22 -13.32 -4.22
N ARG A 34 3.45 -14.40 -4.24
CA ARG A 34 3.73 -15.57 -5.09
C ARG A 34 3.48 -15.27 -6.56
N ASP A 35 2.44 -14.48 -6.85
CA ASP A 35 1.99 -14.19 -8.20
C ASP A 35 2.73 -12.97 -8.80
N THR A 36 3.54 -12.27 -7.99
CA THR A 36 4.35 -11.11 -8.40
C THR A 36 5.67 -11.55 -9.04
N ASP A 37 5.93 -11.10 -10.27
CA ASP A 37 7.21 -11.28 -10.93
C ASP A 37 8.32 -10.44 -10.25
N GLU A 38 9.48 -11.06 -10.01
CA GLU A 38 10.59 -10.43 -9.30
C GLU A 38 11.16 -9.22 -10.04
N LYS A 39 11.24 -9.28 -11.37
CA LYS A 39 11.78 -8.18 -12.19
C LYS A 39 10.82 -7.01 -12.20
N PHE A 40 9.53 -7.30 -12.35
CA PHE A 40 8.49 -6.29 -12.25
C PHE A 40 8.50 -5.61 -10.87
N PHE A 41 8.62 -6.36 -9.78
CA PHE A 41 8.71 -5.79 -8.44
C PHE A 41 9.90 -4.85 -8.28
N CYS A 42 11.11 -5.27 -8.68
CA CYS A 42 12.29 -4.42 -8.65
C CYS A 42 12.09 -3.14 -9.47
N TRP A 43 11.55 -3.26 -10.67
CA TRP A 43 11.25 -2.12 -11.53
C TRP A 43 10.21 -1.18 -10.91
N ALA A 44 9.14 -1.72 -10.32
CA ALA A 44 8.08 -0.91 -9.72
C ALA A 44 8.60 -0.14 -8.50
N VAL A 45 9.42 -0.76 -7.64
CA VAL A 45 10.07 -0.08 -6.52
C VAL A 45 10.99 1.04 -7.02
N ASP A 46 11.81 0.78 -8.04
CA ASP A 46 12.66 1.81 -8.66
C ASP A 46 11.82 2.99 -9.16
N LYS A 47 10.70 2.71 -9.84
CA LYS A 47 9.83 3.76 -10.38
C LYS A 47 9.09 4.55 -9.31
N ILE A 48 8.62 3.92 -8.24
CA ILE A 48 7.99 4.63 -7.13
C ILE A 48 9.00 5.55 -6.42
N MET A 49 10.22 5.07 -6.18
CA MET A 49 11.24 5.82 -5.44
C MET A 49 11.82 7.00 -6.24
N ASN A 50 11.93 6.84 -7.55
CA ASN A 50 12.51 7.85 -8.44
C ASN A 50 11.46 8.59 -9.29
N TRP A 51 10.18 8.54 -8.89
CA TRP A 51 9.14 9.26 -9.60
C TRP A 51 9.30 10.77 -9.38
N GLU A 52 9.60 11.51 -10.45
CA GLU A 52 9.57 12.96 -10.48
C GLU A 52 8.25 13.42 -11.11
N ASN A 53 7.29 13.82 -10.27
CA ASN A 53 5.98 14.23 -10.75
C ASN A 53 6.01 15.69 -11.21
N GLU A 54 6.11 15.91 -12.52
CA GLU A 54 6.17 17.27 -13.09
C GLU A 54 4.80 17.93 -13.20
N LEU A 55 3.72 17.14 -13.25
CA LEU A 55 2.36 17.65 -13.45
C LEU A 55 1.39 16.99 -12.47
N LEU A 56 0.90 17.78 -11.52
CA LEU A 56 -0.19 17.37 -10.64
C LEU A 56 -1.52 17.52 -11.40
N PRO A 57 -2.28 16.43 -11.62
CA PRO A 57 -3.58 16.53 -12.29
C PRO A 57 -4.55 17.36 -11.46
N ASP A 58 -5.34 18.21 -12.13
CA ASP A 58 -6.44 18.92 -11.49
C ASP A 58 -7.47 17.93 -10.91
N ASN A 59 -8.10 18.30 -9.79
CA ASN A 59 -9.08 17.47 -9.07
C ASN A 59 -8.53 16.13 -8.52
N THR A 60 -7.24 16.08 -8.18
CA THR A 60 -6.67 14.93 -7.47
C THR A 60 -7.06 14.97 -5.99
N ILE A 61 -7.57 13.85 -5.47
CA ILE A 61 -7.86 13.66 -4.05
C ILE A 61 -7.04 12.48 -3.52
N HIS A 62 -6.29 12.74 -2.45
CA HIS A 62 -5.42 11.77 -1.80
C HIS A 62 -6.06 11.22 -0.52
N LEU A 63 -6.27 9.90 -0.48
CA LEU A 63 -6.64 9.14 0.71
C LEU A 63 -5.42 8.36 1.22
N HIS A 64 -5.03 8.52 2.49
CA HIS A 64 -3.90 7.81 3.07
C HIS A 64 -4.20 7.31 4.49
N GLY A 65 -3.79 6.08 4.79
CA GLY A 65 -3.84 5.49 6.13
C GLY A 65 -2.76 6.06 7.05
N SER A 66 -3.16 6.52 8.24
CA SER A 66 -2.24 7.17 9.19
C SER A 66 -1.19 6.24 9.81
N LYS A 67 -1.28 4.93 9.58
CA LYS A 67 -0.35 3.90 10.06
C LYS A 67 0.20 3.03 8.94
N ASP A 68 0.22 3.52 7.69
CA ASP A 68 0.96 2.85 6.63
C ASP A 68 2.47 2.87 6.95
N ARG A 69 3.08 1.68 6.93
CA ARG A 69 4.52 1.47 7.21
C ARG A 69 5.32 1.14 5.97
N VAL A 70 4.65 0.83 4.85
CA VAL A 70 5.28 0.64 3.54
C VAL A 70 5.53 1.99 2.90
N ILE A 71 4.51 2.86 2.93
CA ILE A 71 4.59 4.24 2.45
C ILE A 71 4.21 5.14 3.63
N PRO A 72 5.21 5.69 4.36
CA PRO A 72 4.96 6.50 5.54
C PRO A 72 4.06 7.70 5.23
N PHE A 73 3.08 7.92 6.10
CA PHE A 73 2.16 9.05 5.99
C PHE A 73 2.91 10.40 6.05
N THR A 74 2.56 11.31 5.15
CA THR A 74 3.04 12.71 5.14
C THR A 74 1.86 13.67 5.27
N SER A 75 1.06 13.79 4.21
CA SER A 75 -0.17 14.57 4.14
C SER A 75 -1.13 13.94 3.12
N ALA A 76 -2.42 14.12 3.35
CA ALA A 76 -3.48 13.63 2.49
C ALA A 76 -4.73 14.50 2.69
N ASP A 77 -5.59 14.60 1.67
CA ASP A 77 -6.88 15.28 1.78
C ASP A 77 -7.79 14.55 2.77
N TYR A 78 -7.71 13.21 2.76
CA TYR A 78 -8.44 12.34 3.68
C TYR A 78 -7.50 11.36 4.36
N LYS A 79 -7.46 11.45 5.69
CA LYS A 79 -6.67 10.56 6.53
C LYS A 79 -7.56 9.46 7.11
N ILE A 80 -7.26 8.21 6.78
CA ILE A 80 -7.95 7.03 7.32
C ILE A 80 -7.26 6.64 8.64
N GLU A 81 -7.93 6.90 9.75
CA GLU A 81 -7.29 6.80 11.07
C GLU A 81 -7.00 5.35 11.46
N GLY A 82 -5.73 5.08 11.75
CA GLY A 82 -5.26 3.72 12.01
C GLY A 82 -5.24 2.81 10.79
N GLY A 83 -5.52 3.33 9.59
CA GLY A 83 -5.37 2.63 8.31
C GLY A 83 -3.90 2.31 8.05
N GLY A 84 -3.61 1.07 7.67
CA GLY A 84 -2.29 0.63 7.20
C GLY A 84 -2.26 0.46 5.68
N HIS A 85 -1.21 -0.15 5.15
CA HIS A 85 -1.04 -0.32 3.70
C HIS A 85 -2.21 -1.06 3.02
N LEU A 86 -2.79 -2.07 3.69
CA LEU A 86 -3.94 -2.83 3.19
C LEU A 86 -5.30 -2.19 3.53
N MET A 87 -5.36 -0.88 3.82
CA MET A 87 -6.61 -0.21 4.19
C MET A 87 -7.72 -0.37 3.16
N ILE A 88 -7.40 -0.47 1.87
CA ILE A 88 -8.41 -0.71 0.83
C ILE A 88 -9.16 -2.04 1.02
N VAL A 89 -8.52 -3.03 1.63
CA VAL A 89 -9.11 -4.34 1.92
C VAL A 89 -9.83 -4.30 3.27
N ASN A 90 -9.17 -3.84 4.33
CA ASN A 90 -9.66 -4.00 5.70
C ASN A 90 -10.34 -2.76 6.33
N ARG A 91 -10.40 -1.66 5.57
CA ARG A 91 -11.13 -0.42 5.89
C ARG A 91 -12.06 0.01 4.76
N ALA A 92 -12.45 -0.91 3.86
CA ALA A 92 -13.30 -0.61 2.71
C ALA A 92 -14.58 0.17 3.07
N ALA A 93 -15.24 -0.15 4.18
CA ALA A 93 -16.43 0.57 4.62
C ALA A 93 -16.18 2.04 5.01
N GLU A 94 -15.01 2.36 5.56
CA GLU A 94 -14.61 3.73 5.91
C GLU A 94 -14.23 4.51 4.64
N ILE A 95 -13.46 3.87 3.77
CA ILE A 95 -13.09 4.44 2.46
C ILE A 95 -14.33 4.73 1.62
N ASN A 96 -15.31 3.82 1.58
CA ASN A 96 -16.54 4.03 0.81
C ASN A 96 -17.38 5.20 1.32
N LYS A 97 -17.32 5.54 2.61
CA LYS A 97 -17.99 6.75 3.13
C LYS A 97 -17.32 8.00 2.58
N VAL A 98 -15.98 8.04 2.61
CA VAL A 98 -15.21 9.15 2.03
C VAL A 98 -15.50 9.27 0.53
N LEU A 99 -15.51 8.16 -0.21
CA LEU A 99 -15.83 8.17 -1.63
C LEU A 99 -17.23 8.72 -1.91
N ALA A 100 -18.25 8.33 -1.14
CA ALA A 100 -19.62 8.81 -1.32
C ALA A 100 -19.80 10.32 -1.06
N GLU A 101 -18.83 11.00 -0.44
CA GLU A 101 -18.81 12.46 -0.30
C GLU A 101 -18.15 13.16 -1.50
N ILE A 102 -17.35 12.42 -2.28
CA ILE A 102 -16.50 12.94 -3.34
C ILE A 102 -17.11 12.68 -4.74
N ILE A 103 -17.70 11.49 -4.93
CA ILE A 103 -18.25 10.99 -6.21
C ILE A 103 -19.73 10.65 -6.09
#